data_AF-A0A7X7HAR6-F1
#
_entry.id   AF-A0A7X7HAR6-F1
#
_cell.length_a   1.000
_cell.length_b   1.000
_cell.length_c   1.000
_cell.angle_alpha   90.00
_cell.angle_beta   90.00
_cell.angle_gamma   90.00
#
_symmetry.space_group_name_H-M   'P 1'
#
loop_
_entity.id
_entity.type
_entity.pdbx_description
1 polymer ?
#
loop_
_entity_poly.entity_id
_entity_poly.type
_entity_poly.pdbx_seq_one_letter_code
_entity_poly.pdbx_strand_id
1 'polypeptide(L)'
;MIIVSPEFGESYQDESGLLPLGERLNYNSLFSIFSSVAPTFRNYSKQVWTYGFNRDYQQSKTISKLPIRDVPKLERHSLRLEKQKESRAIASSQSLKLPEKKTLENLEFGTRLHKYLEILDFQDDIDSLIASLPETENLKGKLRSFFTQDIFKKKIIRTYHEYQFRFEKTEIITGSIDLILETNDELIIIDYKTADLSKPEYRRQLAIYKEYLESISTKTVSCYLYSLLEEKMESVF
;
A
#
# COMPACT_ATOMS: atom_id res chain seq x y z
N MET A 1 21.28 -14.68 -7.82
CA MET A 1 20.98 -15.50 -6.63
C MET A 1 20.96 -16.95 -7.08
N ILE A 2 21.64 -17.87 -6.37
CA ILE A 2 21.65 -19.31 -6.70
C ILE A 2 20.91 -20.03 -5.57
N ILE A 3 19.91 -20.84 -5.93
CA ILE A 3 19.15 -21.67 -4.98
C ILE A 3 19.53 -23.13 -5.24
N VAL A 4 19.85 -23.85 -4.17
CA VAL A 4 20.09 -25.29 -4.21
C VAL A 4 18.98 -25.96 -3.41
N SER A 5 18.23 -26.85 -4.05
CA SER A 5 17.14 -27.59 -3.43
C SER A 5 17.19 -29.07 -3.84
N PRO A 6 16.52 -29.95 -3.11
CA PRO A 6 16.11 -31.24 -3.65
C PRO A 6 15.30 -31.07 -4.93
N GLU A 7 15.16 -32.16 -5.68
CA GLU A 7 14.30 -32.20 -6.86
C GLU A 7 12.86 -31.80 -6.47
N PHE A 8 12.29 -30.87 -7.23
CA PHE A 8 10.92 -30.42 -7.00
C PHE A 8 9.95 -31.53 -7.41
N GLY A 9 8.91 -31.77 -6.60
CA GLY A 9 7.85 -32.71 -6.96
C GLY A 9 7.02 -32.21 -8.14
N GLU A 10 6.43 -33.14 -8.90
CA GLU A 10 5.44 -32.79 -9.93
C GLU A 10 4.15 -32.31 -9.27
N SER A 11 3.60 -31.21 -9.78
CA SER A 11 2.36 -30.62 -9.26
C SER A 11 1.41 -30.30 -10.42
N TYR A 12 0.15 -30.69 -10.28
CA TYR A 12 -0.87 -30.48 -11.32
C TYR A 12 -1.39 -29.05 -11.30
N GLN A 13 -1.28 -28.36 -12.43
CA GLN A 13 -1.89 -27.03 -12.63
C GLN A 13 -3.30 -27.19 -13.17
N ASP A 14 -4.23 -26.37 -12.69
CA ASP A 14 -5.59 -26.28 -13.23
C ASP A 14 -5.60 -25.60 -14.62
N GLU A 15 -6.78 -25.51 -15.23
CA GLU A 15 -6.96 -24.91 -16.57
C GLU A 15 -6.50 -23.43 -16.65
N SER A 16 -6.34 -22.76 -15.51
CA SER A 16 -5.83 -21.39 -15.42
C SER A 16 -4.30 -21.32 -15.28
N GLY A 17 -3.61 -22.46 -15.27
CA GLY A 17 -2.17 -22.56 -15.03
C GLY A 17 -1.77 -22.36 -13.57
N LEU A 18 -2.73 -22.33 -12.65
CA LEU A 18 -2.49 -22.15 -11.22
C LEU A 18 -2.63 -23.49 -10.48
N LEU A 19 -1.93 -23.61 -9.36
CA LEU A 19 -2.17 -24.74 -8.47
C LEU A 19 -3.50 -24.57 -7.73
N PRO A 20 -4.25 -25.67 -7.50
CA PRO A 20 -5.49 -25.63 -6.74
C PRO A 20 -5.35 -24.90 -5.41
N LEU A 21 -6.40 -24.17 -5.00
CA LEU A 21 -6.35 -23.36 -3.76
C LEU A 21 -6.01 -24.20 -2.52
N GLY A 22 -6.51 -25.44 -2.45
CA GLY A 22 -6.21 -26.36 -1.35
C GLY A 22 -4.72 -26.69 -1.22
N GLU A 23 -4.00 -26.85 -2.33
CA GLU A 23 -2.54 -27.05 -2.35
C GLU A 23 -1.82 -25.80 -1.83
N ARG A 24 -2.25 -24.62 -2.30
CA ARG A 24 -1.67 -23.31 -1.93
C ARG A 24 -1.83 -22.98 -0.45
N LEU A 25 -2.95 -23.37 0.17
CA LEU A 25 -3.19 -23.15 1.60
C LEU A 25 -2.30 -24.02 2.50
N ASN A 26 -1.71 -25.10 1.96
CA ASN A 26 -0.85 -26.01 2.70
C ASN A 26 0.65 -25.65 2.61
N TYR A 27 1.01 -24.51 2.00
CA TYR A 27 2.40 -24.07 1.91
C TYR A 27 2.94 -23.71 3.30
N ASN A 28 3.90 -24.50 3.78
CA ASN A 28 4.50 -24.37 5.10
C ASN A 28 6.01 -24.09 5.05
N SER A 29 6.58 -23.98 3.85
CA SER A 29 8.00 -23.73 3.66
C SER A 29 8.28 -22.96 2.38
N LEU A 30 9.45 -22.33 2.33
CA LEU A 30 9.96 -21.73 1.11
C LEU A 30 10.11 -22.77 -0.02
N PHE A 31 10.44 -24.01 0.34
CA PHE A 31 10.49 -25.13 -0.61
C PHE A 31 9.12 -25.43 -1.23
N SER A 32 8.03 -25.46 -0.45
CA SER A 32 6.67 -25.69 -1.01
C SER A 32 6.26 -24.60 -1.99
N ILE A 33 6.67 -23.35 -1.73
CA ILE A 33 6.43 -22.24 -2.65
C ILE A 33 7.22 -22.43 -3.94
N PHE A 34 8.52 -22.77 -3.88
CA PHE A 34 9.32 -22.97 -5.08
C PHE A 34 8.91 -24.19 -5.90
N SER A 35 8.52 -25.30 -5.25
CA SER A 35 7.97 -26.47 -5.93
C SER A 35 6.74 -26.12 -6.77
N SER A 36 5.89 -25.21 -6.27
CA SER A 36 4.65 -24.81 -6.95
C SER A 36 4.85 -24.14 -8.32
N VAL A 37 6.02 -23.53 -8.52
CA VAL A 37 6.40 -22.82 -9.75
C VAL A 37 7.59 -23.50 -10.43
N ALA A 38 7.90 -24.75 -10.06
CA ALA A 38 9.00 -25.53 -10.61
C ALA A 38 9.00 -25.63 -12.15
N PRO A 39 7.85 -25.75 -12.86
CA PRO A 39 7.83 -25.75 -14.32
C PRO A 39 8.46 -24.50 -14.94
N THR A 40 8.29 -23.33 -14.32
CA THR A 40 8.86 -22.05 -14.78
C THR A 40 10.39 -22.03 -14.73
N PHE A 41 10.99 -22.82 -13.83
CA PHE A 41 12.43 -22.87 -13.63
C PHE A 41 13.12 -23.98 -14.44
N ARG A 42 12.39 -24.84 -15.17
CA ARG A 42 12.98 -25.99 -15.89
C ARG A 42 14.13 -25.60 -16.84
N ASN A 43 14.00 -24.47 -17.53
CA ASN A 43 15.03 -24.01 -18.47
C ASN A 43 16.23 -23.34 -17.79
N TYR A 44 16.11 -23.03 -16.50
CA TYR A 44 17.12 -22.35 -15.70
C TYR A 44 17.69 -23.24 -14.59
N SER A 45 17.24 -24.50 -14.51
CA SER A 45 17.68 -25.47 -13.53
C SER A 45 18.70 -26.44 -14.14
N LYS A 46 19.64 -26.88 -13.30
CA LYS A 46 20.62 -27.90 -13.67
C LYS A 46 20.73 -28.90 -12.53
N GLN A 47 20.57 -30.18 -12.83
CA GLN A 47 20.82 -31.24 -11.87
C GLN A 47 22.32 -31.31 -11.56
N VAL A 48 22.64 -31.34 -10.27
CA VAL A 48 24.02 -31.42 -9.77
C VAL A 48 24.14 -32.60 -8.82
N TRP A 49 25.17 -33.42 -9.02
CA TRP A 49 25.50 -34.50 -8.11
C TRP A 49 26.18 -33.94 -6.87
N THR A 50 25.59 -34.18 -5.71
CA THR A 50 26.14 -33.73 -4.42
C THR A 50 27.06 -34.80 -3.83
N TYR A 51 28.23 -35.01 -4.44
CA TYR A 51 29.26 -35.86 -3.82
C TYR A 51 30.13 -35.04 -2.86
N GLY A 52 30.25 -35.49 -1.61
CA GLY A 52 31.13 -34.86 -0.61
C GLY A 52 30.53 -33.69 0.19
N PHE A 53 29.23 -33.39 0.04
CA PHE A 53 28.55 -32.45 0.93
C PHE A 53 28.10 -33.16 2.20
N ASN A 54 28.74 -32.84 3.33
CA ASN A 54 28.33 -33.27 4.66
C ASN A 54 27.82 -32.07 5.46
N ARG A 55 27.11 -32.32 6.56
CA ARG A 55 26.63 -31.26 7.46
C ARG A 55 27.71 -30.78 8.42
N ASP A 56 28.99 -30.90 8.08
CA ASP A 56 30.08 -30.51 8.97
C ASP A 56 30.07 -29.00 9.26
N TYR A 57 29.43 -28.19 8.42
CA TYR A 57 29.16 -26.78 8.71
C TYR A 57 28.22 -26.57 9.91
N GLN A 58 27.42 -27.57 10.29
CA GLN A 58 26.60 -27.57 11.51
C GLN A 58 27.41 -28.01 12.73
N GLN A 59 28.52 -28.72 12.52
CA GLN A 59 29.47 -28.96 13.59
C GLN A 59 30.17 -27.62 13.82
N SER A 60 29.92 -27.00 14.97
CA SER A 60 30.59 -25.76 15.31
C SER A 60 32.09 -26.00 15.21
N LYS A 61 32.75 -25.34 14.25
CA LYS A 61 34.19 -25.15 14.33
C LYS A 61 34.40 -24.53 15.70
N THR A 62 35.10 -25.21 16.60
CA THR A 62 35.56 -24.62 17.85
C THR A 62 36.14 -23.27 17.44
N ILE A 63 35.49 -22.18 17.86
CA ILE A 63 35.95 -20.84 17.52
C ILE A 63 37.31 -20.75 18.18
N SER A 64 38.37 -20.94 17.39
CA SER A 64 39.73 -20.70 17.82
C SER A 64 39.73 -19.28 18.32
N LYS A 65 39.92 -19.09 19.64
CA LYS A 65 39.92 -17.77 20.27
C LYS A 65 40.79 -16.88 19.42
N LEU A 66 40.17 -15.92 18.73
CA LEU A 66 40.92 -14.92 17.97
C LEU A 66 41.86 -14.25 18.98
N PRO A 67 43.13 -14.01 18.61
CA PRO A 67 44.07 -13.36 19.52
C PRO A 67 43.44 -12.05 19.99
N ILE A 68 43.29 -11.93 21.32
CA ILE A 68 42.73 -10.74 21.95
C ILE A 68 43.70 -9.61 21.62
N ARG A 69 43.34 -8.79 20.64
CA ARG A 69 43.99 -7.49 20.43
C ARG A 69 43.52 -6.57 21.55
N ASP A 70 44.37 -5.65 22.00
CA ASP A 70 43.93 -4.52 22.81
C ASP A 70 42.92 -3.71 21.99
N VAL A 71 41.64 -4.01 22.18
CA VAL A 71 40.53 -3.30 21.55
C VAL A 71 40.18 -2.11 22.44
N PRO A 72 39.88 -0.92 21.88
CA PRO A 72 39.43 0.22 22.67
C PRO A 72 38.30 -0.19 23.60
N LYS A 73 38.39 0.22 24.87
CA LYS A 73 37.39 -0.09 25.89
C LYS A 73 36.03 0.40 25.41
N LEU A 74 35.08 -0.51 25.24
CA LEU A 74 33.73 -0.17 24.78
C LEU A 74 33.06 0.70 25.85
N GLU A 75 32.93 2.00 25.58
CA GLU A 75 32.16 2.90 26.44
C GLU A 75 30.67 2.60 26.26
N ARG A 76 30.08 1.98 27.30
CA ARG A 76 28.64 1.71 27.34
C ARG A 76 27.93 2.93 27.90
N HIS A 77 27.26 3.66 27.03
CA HIS A 77 26.24 4.62 27.46
C HIS A 77 24.92 3.88 27.67
N SER A 78 24.50 3.72 28.92
CA SER A 78 23.17 3.19 29.22
C SER A 78 22.11 4.26 28.97
N LEU A 79 21.43 4.18 27.82
CA LEU A 79 20.25 4.97 27.53
C LEU A 79 19.08 4.48 28.39
N ARG A 80 18.63 5.31 29.33
CA ARG A 80 17.40 5.05 30.10
C ARG A 80 16.23 5.61 29.30
N LEU A 81 15.58 4.75 28.52
CA LEU A 81 14.38 5.12 27.77
C LEU A 81 13.20 5.22 28.74
N GLU A 82 12.70 6.43 28.97
CA GLU A 82 11.45 6.61 29.70
C GLU A 82 10.28 6.19 28.79
N LYS A 83 9.45 5.28 29.29
CA LYS A 83 8.23 4.88 28.58
C LYS A 83 7.22 6.02 28.68
N GLN A 84 7.04 6.77 27.60
CA GLN A 84 5.91 7.68 27.47
C GLN A 84 4.66 6.89 27.08
N LYS A 85 3.51 7.31 27.62
CA LYS A 85 2.21 6.74 27.27
C LYS A 85 1.87 7.20 25.85
N GLU A 86 2.03 6.32 24.87
CA GLU A 86 1.71 6.62 23.47
C GLU A 86 0.18 6.56 23.30
N SER A 87 -0.50 7.71 23.21
CA SER A 87 -1.87 7.75 22.66
C SER A 87 -1.74 7.80 21.13
N ARG A 88 -2.34 6.82 20.46
CA ARG A 88 -2.46 6.80 19.00
C ARG A 88 -3.88 7.18 18.64
N ALA A 89 -4.04 8.32 17.97
CA ALA A 89 -5.30 8.68 17.34
C ALA A 89 -5.25 8.25 15.86
N ILE A 90 -6.23 7.45 15.44
CA ILE A 90 -6.44 7.11 14.02
C ILE A 90 -7.52 8.08 13.49
N ALA A 91 -7.24 8.75 12.39
CA ALA A 91 -8.14 9.77 11.83
C ALA A 91 -9.45 9.21 11.21
N SER A 92 -9.61 7.88 11.13
CA SER A 92 -10.76 7.22 10.48
C SER A 92 -11.78 6.66 11.48
N SER A 93 -13.07 6.84 11.21
CA SER A 93 -14.18 6.22 11.97
C SER A 93 -14.55 4.83 11.44
N GLN A 94 -14.72 3.82 12.30
CA GLN A 94 -15.26 2.50 11.94
C GLN A 94 -16.79 2.44 12.15
N SER A 95 -17.54 1.92 11.17
CA SER A 95 -18.98 1.66 11.29
C SER A 95 -19.26 0.20 11.66
N LEU A 96 -20.03 -0.03 12.74
CA LEU A 96 -20.32 -1.36 13.31
C LEU A 96 -21.63 -2.02 12.82
N LYS A 97 -22.27 -1.54 11.75
CA LYS A 97 -23.57 -2.05 11.29
C LYS A 97 -23.42 -3.08 10.16
N LEU A 98 -24.21 -4.15 10.23
CA LEU A 98 -24.39 -5.11 9.14
C LEU A 98 -25.02 -4.39 7.92
N PRO A 99 -24.35 -4.33 6.77
CA PRO A 99 -24.85 -3.62 5.61
C PRO A 99 -25.91 -4.43 4.85
N GLU A 100 -26.85 -3.74 4.22
CA GLU A 100 -27.78 -4.33 3.26
C GLU A 100 -27.06 -4.70 1.95
N LYS A 101 -27.63 -5.62 1.15
CA LYS A 101 -27.01 -6.07 -0.12
C LYS A 101 -26.67 -4.91 -1.06
N LYS A 102 -27.58 -3.95 -1.24
CA LYS A 102 -27.35 -2.77 -2.07
C LYS A 102 -26.22 -1.88 -1.52
N THR A 103 -26.12 -1.75 -0.20
CA THR A 103 -25.03 -1.03 0.45
C THR A 103 -23.69 -1.73 0.20
N LEU A 104 -23.67 -3.06 0.26
CA LEU A 104 -22.48 -3.85 -0.02
C LEU A 104 -22.02 -3.69 -1.47
N GLU A 105 -22.93 -3.78 -2.44
CA GLU A 105 -22.64 -3.56 -3.86
C GLU A 105 -22.05 -2.15 -4.11
N ASN A 106 -22.62 -1.13 -3.47
CA ASN A 106 -22.11 0.24 -3.55
C ASN A 106 -20.71 0.37 -2.93
N LEU A 107 -20.45 -0.28 -1.80
CA LEU A 107 -19.14 -0.28 -1.15
C LEU A 107 -18.09 -0.99 -2.02
N GLU A 108 -18.42 -2.16 -2.59
CA GLU A 108 -17.53 -2.88 -3.51
C GLU A 108 -17.22 -2.05 -4.75
N PHE A 109 -18.25 -1.43 -5.35
CA PHE A 109 -18.07 -0.56 -6.51
C PHE A 109 -17.20 0.66 -6.18
N GLY A 110 -17.46 1.32 -5.05
CA GLY A 110 -16.64 2.43 -4.56
C GLY A 110 -15.20 2.03 -4.29
N THR A 111 -14.97 0.85 -3.70
CA THR A 111 -13.63 0.31 -3.44
C THR A 111 -12.86 0.07 -4.73
N ARG A 112 -13.54 -0.43 -5.78
CA ARG A 112 -12.92 -0.61 -7.10
C ARG A 112 -12.55 0.72 -7.74
N LEU A 113 -13.43 1.72 -7.68
CA LEU A 113 -13.13 3.08 -8.18
C LEU A 113 -11.94 3.69 -7.45
N HIS A 114 -11.93 3.62 -6.12
CA HIS A 114 -10.85 4.13 -5.28
C HIS A 114 -9.50 3.51 -5.66
N LYS A 115 -9.45 2.18 -5.80
CA LYS A 115 -8.26 1.46 -6.28
C LYS A 115 -7.77 1.94 -7.64
N TYR A 116 -8.68 2.21 -8.59
CA TYR A 116 -8.26 2.74 -9.89
C TYR A 116 -7.67 4.14 -9.75
N LEU A 117 -8.30 5.02 -8.97
CA LEU A 117 -7.77 6.36 -8.72
C LEU A 117 -6.42 6.36 -7.99
N GLU A 118 -6.11 5.32 -7.20
CA GLU A 118 -4.79 5.12 -6.58
C GLU A 118 -3.69 4.79 -7.61
N ILE A 119 -3.99 3.97 -8.62
CA ILE A 119 -2.99 3.43 -9.55
C ILE A 119 -2.85 4.21 -10.86
N LEU A 120 -3.84 5.04 -11.22
CA LEU A 120 -3.81 5.82 -12.46
C LEU A 120 -2.74 6.91 -12.36
N ASP A 121 -1.86 7.00 -13.36
CA ASP A 121 -0.95 8.13 -13.52
C ASP A 121 -1.69 9.31 -14.15
N PHE A 122 -1.73 10.45 -13.46
CA PHE A 122 -2.48 11.63 -13.87
C PHE A 122 -1.69 12.50 -14.87
N GLN A 123 -0.45 12.14 -15.21
CA GLN A 123 0.37 12.84 -16.20
C GLN A 123 0.23 12.25 -17.62
N ASP A 124 -0.25 11.01 -17.73
CA ASP A 124 -0.44 10.31 -19.00
C ASP A 124 -1.77 10.71 -19.69
N ASP A 125 -2.00 10.21 -20.90
CA ASP A 125 -3.30 10.32 -21.57
C ASP A 125 -4.36 9.51 -20.81
N ILE A 126 -5.01 10.17 -19.86
CA ILE A 126 -6.03 9.62 -18.97
C ILE A 126 -7.16 8.96 -19.75
N ASP A 127 -7.59 9.55 -20.87
CA ASP A 127 -8.72 9.04 -21.64
C ASP A 127 -8.40 7.69 -22.29
N SER A 128 -7.18 7.55 -22.80
CA SER A 128 -6.64 6.29 -23.35
C SER A 128 -6.41 5.26 -22.23
N LEU A 129 -5.87 5.68 -21.09
CA LEU A 129 -5.64 4.82 -19.94
C LEU A 129 -6.95 4.21 -19.42
N ILE A 130 -7.98 5.04 -19.22
CA ILE A 130 -9.32 4.59 -18.80
C ILE A 130 -9.95 3.68 -19.87
N ALA A 131 -9.80 4.00 -21.16
CA ALA A 131 -10.34 3.17 -22.24
C ALA A 131 -9.78 1.74 -22.20
N SER A 132 -8.49 1.60 -21.87
CA SER A 132 -7.78 0.31 -21.80
C SER A 132 -8.14 -0.56 -20.59
N LEU A 133 -8.78 -0.01 -19.56
CA LEU A 133 -9.12 -0.75 -18.35
C LEU A 133 -10.10 -1.90 -18.65
N PRO A 134 -9.88 -3.11 -18.09
CA PRO A 134 -10.77 -4.27 -18.26
C PRO A 134 -12.03 -4.15 -17.37
N GLU A 135 -12.75 -3.04 -17.52
CA GLU A 135 -13.85 -2.65 -16.65
C GLU A 135 -15.11 -2.25 -17.42
N THR A 136 -16.24 -2.23 -16.70
CA THR A 136 -17.52 -1.80 -17.27
C THR A 136 -17.50 -0.33 -17.68
N GLU A 137 -18.26 0.02 -18.73
CA GLU A 137 -18.39 1.40 -19.19
C GLU A 137 -18.99 2.33 -18.12
N ASN A 138 -19.80 1.80 -17.20
CA ASN A 138 -20.29 2.56 -16.04
C ASN A 138 -19.12 3.01 -15.14
N LEU A 139 -18.23 2.08 -14.75
CA LEU A 139 -17.06 2.40 -13.93
C LEU A 139 -16.13 3.38 -14.65
N LYS A 140 -15.86 3.14 -15.95
CA LYS A 140 -15.05 4.05 -16.77
C LYS A 140 -15.65 5.44 -16.85
N GLY A 141 -16.98 5.54 -17.01
CA GLY A 141 -17.71 6.81 -16.99
C GLY A 141 -17.49 7.57 -15.69
N LYS A 142 -17.60 6.90 -14.54
CA LYS A 142 -17.34 7.50 -13.22
C LYS A 142 -15.91 8.01 -13.07
N LEU A 143 -14.91 7.25 -13.56
CA LEU A 143 -13.52 7.69 -13.59
C LEU A 143 -13.35 8.93 -14.46
N ARG A 144 -13.94 8.98 -15.67
CA ARG A 144 -13.88 10.17 -16.54
C ARG A 144 -14.51 11.39 -15.85
N SER A 145 -15.66 11.22 -15.20
CA SER A 145 -16.33 12.31 -14.47
C SER A 145 -15.49 12.91 -13.34
N PHE A 146 -14.54 12.15 -12.76
CA PHE A 146 -13.59 12.69 -11.80
C PHE A 146 -12.60 13.67 -12.45
N PHE A 147 -12.08 13.33 -13.62
CA PHE A 147 -11.11 14.18 -14.33
C PHE A 147 -11.76 15.39 -15.04
N THR A 148 -13.08 15.41 -15.20
CA THR A 148 -13.80 16.59 -15.72
C THR A 148 -14.00 17.70 -14.68
N GLN A 149 -13.67 17.46 -13.41
CA GLN A 149 -13.86 18.44 -12.33
C GLN A 149 -12.94 19.66 -12.53
N ASP A 150 -13.41 20.84 -12.12
CA ASP A 150 -12.71 22.11 -12.34
C ASP A 150 -11.29 22.15 -11.76
N ILE A 151 -11.02 21.35 -10.72
CA ILE A 151 -9.71 21.25 -10.08
C ILE A 151 -8.62 20.79 -11.04
N PHE A 152 -8.96 19.96 -12.03
CA PHE A 152 -8.04 19.45 -13.05
C PHE A 152 -7.75 20.44 -14.17
N LYS A 153 -8.43 21.60 -14.21
CA LYS A 153 -8.07 22.72 -15.11
C LYS A 153 -6.79 23.44 -14.65
N LYS A 154 -6.41 23.29 -13.38
CA LYS A 154 -5.15 23.84 -12.84
C LYS A 154 -3.97 23.02 -13.37
N LYS A 155 -2.80 23.65 -13.51
CA LYS A 155 -1.57 22.95 -13.87
C LYS A 155 -1.04 22.15 -12.68
N ILE A 156 -1.31 20.85 -12.68
CA ILE A 156 -0.82 19.89 -11.68
C ILE A 156 0.63 19.53 -12.02
N ILE A 157 1.52 19.64 -11.02
CA ILE A 157 2.96 19.37 -11.15
C ILE A 157 3.26 17.96 -10.66
N ARG A 158 2.63 17.56 -9.55
CA ARG A 158 2.79 16.24 -8.94
C ARG A 158 1.49 15.77 -8.33
N THR A 159 1.35 14.46 -8.25
CA THR A 159 0.26 13.79 -7.54
C THR A 159 0.85 12.83 -6.52
N TYR A 160 0.20 12.72 -5.37
CA TYR A 160 0.57 11.78 -4.32
C TYR A 160 -0.69 11.00 -3.94
N HIS A 161 -0.61 9.68 -4.03
CA HIS A 161 -1.72 8.77 -3.78
C HIS A 161 -1.42 7.99 -2.50
N GLU A 162 -2.45 7.76 -1.67
CA GLU A 162 -2.31 7.06 -0.39
C GLU A 162 -1.12 7.57 0.46
N TYR A 163 -1.04 8.90 0.58
CA TYR A 163 0.07 9.57 1.26
C TYR A 163 -0.04 9.34 2.76
N GLN A 164 0.79 8.41 3.25
CA GLN A 164 0.88 8.11 4.68
C GLN A 164 1.70 9.16 5.40
N PHE A 165 1.17 9.62 6.53
CA PHE A 165 1.83 10.60 7.37
C PHE A 165 1.81 10.23 8.85
N ARG A 166 2.78 10.82 9.56
CA ARG A 166 2.88 10.80 11.01
C ARG A 166 3.07 12.23 11.48
N PHE A 167 2.13 12.70 12.30
CA PHE A 167 2.08 14.07 12.80
C PHE A 167 2.29 14.06 14.31
N GLU A 168 3.43 14.61 14.75
CA GLU A 168 3.75 14.76 16.17
C GLU A 168 3.20 16.09 16.69
N LYS A 169 2.16 16.01 17.52
CA LYS A 169 1.63 17.14 18.31
C LYS A 169 1.76 16.81 19.80
N THR A 170 0.78 17.21 20.61
CA THR A 170 0.56 16.69 21.97
C THR A 170 0.45 15.17 21.99
N GLU A 171 -0.03 14.57 20.90
CA GLU A 171 -0.07 13.14 20.64
C GLU A 171 0.41 12.82 19.23
N ILE A 172 0.72 11.55 18.97
CA ILE A 172 1.13 11.06 17.66
C ILE A 172 -0.13 10.69 16.88
N ILE A 173 -0.38 11.41 15.80
CA ILE A 173 -1.48 11.15 14.88
C ILE A 173 -0.90 10.51 13.62
N THR A 174 -1.49 9.40 13.17
CA THR A 174 -1.14 8.77 11.89
C THR A 174 -2.36 8.68 10.99
N GLY A 175 -2.16 8.88 9.69
CA GLY A 175 -3.24 8.79 8.71
C GLY A 175 -2.71 8.56 7.30
N SER A 176 -3.65 8.33 6.36
CA SER A 176 -3.39 8.25 4.93
C SER A 176 -4.30 9.25 4.22
N ILE A 177 -3.73 10.09 3.36
CA ILE A 177 -4.47 11.02 2.51
C ILE A 177 -4.64 10.37 1.15
N ASP A 178 -5.89 10.15 0.71
CA ASP A 178 -6.20 9.45 -0.54
C ASP A 178 -5.47 10.05 -1.75
N LEU A 179 -5.61 11.37 -1.95
CA LEU A 179 -4.97 12.10 -3.05
C LEU A 179 -4.54 13.51 -2.62
N ILE A 180 -3.32 13.87 -3.00
CA ILE A 180 -2.80 15.24 -2.95
C ILE A 180 -2.39 15.66 -4.37
N LEU A 181 -2.99 16.73 -4.88
CA LEU A 181 -2.54 17.39 -6.10
C LEU A 181 -1.67 18.59 -5.73
N GLU A 182 -0.46 18.65 -6.29
CA GLU A 182 0.47 19.73 -6.07
C GLU A 182 0.52 20.65 -7.28
N THR A 183 0.23 21.93 -7.06
CA THR A 183 0.46 23.01 -8.04
C THR A 183 1.65 23.86 -7.61
N ASN A 184 1.93 24.97 -8.31
CA ASN A 184 3.02 25.87 -7.90
C ASN A 184 2.76 26.49 -6.53
N ASP A 185 1.51 26.90 -6.26
CA ASP A 185 1.16 27.74 -5.11
C ASP A 185 0.35 27.00 -4.04
N GLU A 186 -0.23 25.85 -4.39
CA GLU A 186 -1.26 25.18 -3.59
C GLU A 186 -1.06 23.66 -3.54
N LEU A 187 -1.35 23.07 -2.37
CA LEU A 187 -1.58 21.64 -2.18
C LEU A 187 -3.09 21.40 -2.03
N ILE A 188 -3.64 20.52 -2.86
CA ILE A 188 -5.06 20.24 -2.91
C ILE A 188 -5.27 18.82 -2.41
N ILE A 189 -5.94 18.68 -1.27
CA ILE A 189 -6.35 17.38 -0.73
C ILE A 189 -7.70 17.00 -1.33
N ILE A 190 -7.81 15.78 -1.87
CA ILE A 190 -9.07 15.18 -2.30
C ILE A 190 -9.22 13.85 -1.57
N ASP A 191 -10.27 13.73 -0.77
CA ASP A 191 -10.61 12.50 -0.07
C ASP A 191 -11.90 11.89 -0.67
N TYR A 192 -11.85 10.60 -0.97
CA TYR A 192 -12.86 9.88 -1.73
C TYR A 192 -13.84 9.19 -0.80
N LYS A 193 -15.13 9.49 -0.99
CA LYS A 193 -16.22 8.81 -0.28
C LYS A 193 -17.12 8.10 -1.28
N THR A 194 -17.63 6.92 -0.89
CA THR A 194 -18.49 6.12 -1.76
C THR A 194 -19.74 6.89 -2.23
N ALA A 195 -20.44 7.58 -1.33
CA ALA A 195 -21.67 8.31 -1.69
C ALA A 195 -21.89 9.57 -0.83
N ASP A 196 -22.29 9.38 0.42
CA ASP A 196 -22.64 10.46 1.34
C ASP A 196 -21.40 11.25 1.80
N LEU A 197 -21.47 12.58 1.69
CA LEU A 197 -20.41 13.55 2.10
C LEU A 197 -20.75 14.30 3.38
N SER A 198 -21.96 14.14 3.93
CA SER A 198 -22.48 14.97 5.03
C SER A 198 -21.92 14.64 6.41
N LYS A 199 -21.12 13.56 6.53
CA LYS A 199 -20.65 13.09 7.83
C LYS A 199 -19.64 14.06 8.47
N PRO A 200 -19.90 14.55 9.70
CA PRO A 200 -19.01 15.47 10.40
C PRO A 200 -17.58 14.94 10.61
N GLU A 201 -17.41 13.62 10.68
CA GLU A 201 -16.11 12.94 10.82
C GLU A 201 -15.16 13.29 9.67
N TYR A 202 -15.69 13.42 8.44
CA TYR A 202 -14.87 13.70 7.27
C TYR A 202 -14.23 15.09 7.32
N ARG A 203 -14.99 16.08 7.83
CA ARG A 203 -14.47 17.45 8.03
C ARG A 203 -13.38 17.47 9.09
N ARG A 204 -13.52 16.69 10.16
CA ARG A 204 -12.48 16.54 11.20
C ARG A 204 -11.22 15.89 10.65
N GLN A 205 -11.37 14.85 9.84
CA GLN A 205 -10.26 14.16 9.16
C GLN A 205 -9.51 15.13 8.22
N LEU A 206 -10.22 15.84 7.35
CA LEU A 206 -9.62 16.82 6.44
C LEU A 206 -8.94 17.99 7.17
N ALA A 207 -9.45 18.41 8.33
CA ALA A 207 -8.81 19.45 9.14
C ALA A 207 -7.43 18.99 9.65
N ILE A 208 -7.32 17.74 10.11
CA ILE A 208 -6.04 17.13 10.53
C ILE A 208 -5.08 17.07 9.33
N TYR A 209 -5.58 16.67 8.15
CA TYR A 209 -4.76 16.56 6.95
C TYR A 209 -4.25 17.93 6.50
N LYS A 210 -5.12 18.94 6.51
CA LYS A 210 -4.78 20.33 6.21
C LYS A 210 -3.67 20.82 7.11
N GLU A 211 -3.86 20.70 8.42
CA GLU A 211 -2.90 21.19 9.40
C GLU A 211 -1.55 20.45 9.31
N TYR A 212 -1.56 19.16 9.01
CA TYR A 212 -0.34 18.41 8.74
C TYR A 212 0.41 18.97 7.52
N LEU A 213 -0.26 19.16 6.38
CA LEU A 213 0.39 19.69 5.18
C LEU A 213 0.87 21.13 5.37
N GLU A 214 0.11 21.98 6.05
CA GLU A 214 0.51 23.34 6.41
C GLU A 214 1.73 23.37 7.34
N SER A 215 1.94 22.32 8.16
CA SER A 215 3.13 22.22 9.02
C SER A 215 4.42 21.90 8.27
N ILE A 216 4.32 21.28 7.09
CA ILE A 216 5.48 20.82 6.31
C ILE A 216 5.69 21.58 4.99
N SER A 217 4.75 22.44 4.61
CA SER A 217 4.75 23.18 3.35
C SER A 217 4.33 24.63 3.56
N THR A 218 4.91 25.53 2.79
CA THR A 218 4.52 26.96 2.77
C THR A 218 3.39 27.24 1.76
N LYS A 219 2.96 26.25 0.99
CA LYS A 219 1.87 26.37 0.01
C LYS A 219 0.53 26.46 0.71
N THR A 220 -0.44 27.12 0.09
CA THR A 220 -1.82 27.13 0.60
C THR A 220 -2.41 25.73 0.50
N VAL A 221 -3.23 25.31 1.48
CA VAL A 221 -3.84 23.99 1.48
C VAL A 221 -5.36 24.08 1.40
N SER A 222 -5.91 23.45 0.36
CA SER A 222 -7.35 23.40 0.08
C SER A 222 -7.84 21.97 0.14
N CYS A 223 -9.04 21.75 0.67
CA CYS A 223 -9.53 20.40 0.95
C CYS A 223 -10.90 20.16 0.33
N TYR A 224 -11.03 19.01 -0.34
CA TYR A 224 -12.23 18.59 -1.03
C TYR A 224 -12.63 17.18 -0.62
N LEU A 225 -13.94 16.95 -0.60
CA LEU A 225 -14.52 15.61 -0.60
C LEU A 225 -15.05 15.30 -1.99
N TYR A 226 -14.84 14.08 -2.47
CA TYR A 226 -15.40 13.61 -3.72
C TYR A 226 -16.28 12.38 -3.52
N SER A 227 -17.54 12.48 -3.97
CA SER A 227 -18.49 11.37 -3.96
C SER A 227 -18.31 10.53 -5.23
N LEU A 228 -17.80 9.32 -5.08
CA LEU A 228 -17.53 8.41 -6.21
C LEU A 228 -18.82 8.03 -6.95
N LEU A 229 -19.91 7.78 -6.23
CA LEU A 229 -21.19 7.39 -6.85
C LEU A 229 -21.97 8.59 -7.39
N GLU A 230 -21.96 9.72 -6.68
CA GLU A 230 -22.72 10.92 -7.11
C GLU A 230 -21.95 11.83 -8.06
N GLU A 231 -20.65 11.59 -8.26
CA GLU A 231 -19.75 12.40 -9.09
C GLU A 231 -19.66 13.88 -8.66
N LYS A 232 -19.89 14.14 -7.37
CA LYS A 232 -19.90 15.50 -6.80
C LYS A 232 -18.65 15.78 -6.01
N MET A 233 -18.09 16.96 -6.24
CA MET A 233 -16.99 17.52 -5.46
C MET A 233 -17.52 18.60 -4.52
N GLU A 234 -17.18 18.51 -3.24
CA GLU A 234 -17.54 19.49 -2.21
C GLU A 234 -16.26 20.13 -1.65
N SER A 235 -16.17 21.46 -1.74
CA SER A 235 -15.10 22.23 -1.09
C SER A 235 -15.37 22.34 0.41
N VAL A 236 -14.38 22.02 1.23
CA VAL A 236 -14.51 22.04 2.70
C VAL A 236 -13.71 23.19 3.33
N PHE A 237 -12.46 23.39 2.89
CA PHE A 237 -11.54 24.41 3.40
C PHE A 237 -10.75 25.08 2.28
#